data_AF-A0A973NIJ1-F1
#
_entry.id   AF-A0A973NIJ1-F1
#
_cell.length_a   1.000
_cell.length_b   1.000
_cell.length_c   1.000
_cell.angle_alpha   90.00
_cell.angle_beta   90.00
_cell.angle_gamma   90.00
#
_symmetry.space_group_name_H-M   'P 1'
#
loop_
_entity.id
_entity.type
_entity.pdbx_description
1 polymer ?
#
loop_
_entity_poly.entity_id
_entity_poly.type
_entity_poly.pdbx_seq_one_letter_code
_entity_poly.pdbx_strand_id
1 'polypeptide(L)' 'PVECVGDYATFVSRVREDPTVENGLSLWVVSDNLRKGAALNAVQIAELLGRKHLQKAA' A
#
# COMPACT_ATOMS: atom_id res chain seq x y z
N PRO A 1 -1.60 12.31 7.58
CA PRO A 1 -2.59 13.34 7.22
C PRO A 1 -4.00 12.77 7.43
N VAL A 2 -4.96 13.56 7.93
CA VAL A 2 -6.36 13.13 8.06
C VAL A 2 -7.03 12.96 6.69
N GLU A 3 -6.48 13.63 5.70
CA GLU A 3 -6.88 13.68 4.30
C GLU A 3 -6.80 12.32 3.60
N CYS A 4 -6.07 11.34 4.16
CA CYS A 4 -5.99 10.00 3.57
C CYS A 4 -7.20 9.12 3.92
N VAL A 5 -8.04 9.51 4.88
CA VAL A 5 -9.21 8.73 5.30
C VAL A 5 -10.18 8.60 4.13
N GLY A 6 -10.59 7.37 3.82
CA GLY A 6 -11.45 7.07 2.70
C GLY A 6 -10.74 6.99 1.35
N ASP A 7 -9.45 7.29 1.24
CA ASP A 7 -8.72 7.09 -0.01
C ASP A 7 -8.29 5.62 -0.19
N TYR A 8 -8.03 5.23 -1.43
CA TYR A 8 -7.48 3.94 -1.81
C TYR A 8 -5.95 3.96 -1.94
N ALA A 9 -5.34 5.14 -2.01
CA ALA A 9 -3.90 5.31 -2.19
C ALA A 9 -3.12 5.21 -0.88
N THR A 10 -1.84 4.85 -1.02
CA THR A 10 -0.82 5.06 0.02
C THR A 10 -0.02 6.31 -0.35
N PHE A 11 0.03 7.27 0.56
CA PHE A 11 0.71 8.54 0.35
C PHE A 11 2.12 8.49 0.93
N VAL A 12 3.08 9.00 0.18
CA VAL A 12 4.50 9.07 0.58
C VAL A 12 4.97 10.52 0.47
N SER A 13 5.64 11.01 1.50
CA SER A 13 6.22 12.36 1.52
C SER A 13 7.47 12.42 2.40
N ARG A 14 8.04 13.63 2.53
CA ARG A 14 9.26 13.92 3.32
C ARG A 14 10.44 12.99 3.00
N VAL A 15 10.55 12.64 1.71
CA VAL A 15 11.64 11.83 1.16
C VAL A 15 12.94 12.59 1.31
N ARG A 16 13.90 12.00 2.03
CA ARG A 16 15.23 12.58 2.26
C ARG A 16 16.24 11.50 2.63
N GLU A 17 17.50 11.74 2.31
CA GLU A 17 18.61 10.92 2.80
C GLU A 17 18.68 10.96 4.33
N ASP A 18 19.00 9.81 4.92
CA ASP A 18 19.24 9.70 6.34
C ASP A 18 20.71 10.01 6.64
N PRO A 19 21.02 11.01 7.48
CA PRO A 19 22.41 11.39 7.74
C PRO A 19 23.16 10.41 8.65
N THR A 20 22.49 9.40 9.22
CA THR A 20 23.06 8.46 10.19
C THR A 20 23.39 7.09 9.59
N VAL A 21 22.92 6.78 8.40
CA VAL A 21 23.10 5.49 7.73
C VAL A 21 23.57 5.72 6.29
N GLU A 22 24.69 5.11 5.90
CA GLU A 22 25.38 5.31 4.61
C GLU A 22 24.47 5.21 3.37
N ASN A 23 23.40 4.40 3.44
CA ASN A 23 22.40 4.26 2.38
C ASN A 23 20.97 4.40 2.94
N GLY A 24 20.80 5.19 4.00
CA GLY A 24 19.51 5.37 4.65
C GLY A 24 18.60 6.35 3.90
N LEU A 25 17.32 6.01 3.84
CA LEU A 25 16.28 6.87 3.28
C LEU A 25 15.14 7.02 4.28
N SER A 26 14.88 8.26 4.68
CA SER A 26 13.79 8.61 5.56
C SER A 26 12.56 9.00 4.75
N LEU A 27 11.40 8.42 5.11
CA LEU A 27 10.12 8.64 4.45
C LEU A 27 9.01 8.90 5.49
N TRP A 28 7.97 9.60 5.08
CA TRP A 28 6.71 9.67 5.80
C TRP A 28 5.62 8.99 4.97
N VAL A 29 5.06 7.90 5.49
CA VAL A 29 4.10 7.06 4.75
C VAL A 29 2.80 6.99 5.53
N VAL A 30 1.69 7.33 4.88
CA VAL A 30 0.36 7.32 5.50
C VAL A 30 -0.69 6.81 4.53
N SER A 31 -1.69 6.10 5.04
CA SER A 31 -2.79 5.49 4.29
C SER A 31 -4.00 5.29 5.22
N ASP A 32 -5.19 5.15 4.65
CA ASP A 32 -6.33 4.60 5.40
C ASP A 32 -6.05 3.14 5.79
N ASN A 33 -6.07 2.85 7.08
CA ASN A 33 -5.71 1.55 7.65
C ASN A 33 -6.81 0.51 7.51
N LEU A 34 -8.09 0.90 7.54
CA LEU A 34 -9.21 -0.04 7.38
C LEU A 34 -9.49 -0.33 5.90
N ARG A 35 -9.25 0.66 5.03
CA ARG A 35 -9.46 0.55 3.58
C ARG A 35 -8.24 -0.04 2.89
N LYS A 36 -7.22 0.76 2.56
CA LYS A 36 -6.03 0.24 1.85
C LYS A 36 -5.19 -0.70 2.71
N GLY A 37 -5.12 -0.46 4.02
CA GLY A 37 -4.40 -1.31 4.97
C GLY A 37 -5.05 -2.68 5.26
N ALA A 38 -6.34 -2.86 4.93
CA ALA A 38 -7.04 -4.12 5.18
C ALA A 38 -7.98 -4.50 4.02
N ALA A 39 -9.16 -3.86 3.91
CA ALA A 39 -10.22 -4.33 3.02
C ALA A 39 -9.83 -4.35 1.54
N LEU A 40 -9.28 -3.25 1.01
CA LEU A 40 -8.87 -3.17 -0.39
C LEU A 40 -7.68 -4.11 -0.67
N ASN A 41 -6.75 -4.27 0.27
CA ASN A 41 -5.64 -5.20 0.09
C ASN A 41 -6.14 -6.65 -0.05
N ALA A 42 -7.09 -7.06 0.80
CA ALA A 42 -7.70 -8.38 0.74
C ALA A 42 -8.42 -8.62 -0.61
N VAL A 43 -9.20 -7.64 -1.08
CA VAL A 43 -9.87 -7.73 -2.39
C VAL A 43 -8.84 -7.82 -3.52
N GLN A 44 -7.81 -6.98 -3.52
CA GLN A 44 -6.77 -6.99 -4.56
C GLN A 44 -6.01 -8.33 -4.62
N ILE A 45 -5.73 -8.94 -3.47
CA ILE A 45 -5.14 -10.29 -3.40
C ILE A 45 -6.11 -11.32 -3.99
N ALA A 46 -7.39 -11.29 -3.60
CA ALA A 46 -8.40 -12.22 -4.11
C ALA A 46 -8.57 -12.10 -5.64
N GLU A 47 -8.59 -10.88 -6.17
CA GLU A 47 -8.61 -10.64 -7.61
C GLU A 47 -7.37 -11.19 -8.32
N LEU A 48 -6.18 -10.98 -7.74
CA LEU A 48 -4.93 -11.52 -8.28
C LEU A 48 -4.94 -13.05 -8.31
N LEU A 49 -5.41 -13.67 -7.23
CA LEU A 49 -5.56 -15.12 -7.12
C LEU A 49 -6.54 -15.65 -8.16
N GLY A 50 -7.69 -14.98 -8.32
CA GLY A 50 -8.67 -15.24 -9.37
C GLY A 50 -8.03 -15.23 -10.76
N ARG A 51 -7.26 -14.18 -11.07
CA ARG A 51 -6.60 -14.03 -12.38
C ARG A 51 -5.51 -15.07 -12.65
N LYS A 52 -4.67 -15.39 -11.65
CA LYS A 52 -3.46 -16.21 -11.86
C LYS A 52 -3.64 -17.70 -11.58
N HIS A 53 -4.55 -18.07 -10.69
CA HIS A 53 -4.55 -19.42 -10.11
C HIS A 53 -5.92 -20.09 -10.04
N LEU A 54 -7.01 -19.33 -10.12
CA LEU A 54 -8.38 -19.85 -10.00
C LEU A 54 -9.19 -19.68 -11.30
N GLN A 55 -8.52 -19.59 -12.44
CA GLN A 55 -9.20 -19.66 -13.74
C GLN A 55 -9.91 -21.00 -13.84
N LYS A 56 -11.22 -20.98 -14.12
CA LYS A 56 -11.97 -22.20 -14.34
C LYS A 56 -11.39 -22.93 -15.55
N ALA A 57 -11.26 -24.25 -15.44
CA ALA A 57 -11.02 -25.08 -16.61
C ALA A 57 -12.14 -24.82 -17.62
N ALA A 58 -11.76 -24.61 -18.89
CA ALA A 58 -12.68 -24.41 -20.00
C ALA A 58 -13.55 -25.65 -20.23
#